data_AF-A0A961VCR7-F1
#
_entry.id   AF-A0A961VCR7-F1
#
_cell.length_a   1.000
_cell.length_b   1.000
_cell.length_c   1.000
_cell.angle_alpha   90.00
_cell.angle_beta   90.00
_cell.angle_gamma   90.00
#
_symmetry.space_group_name_H-M   'P 1'
#
loop_
_entity.id
_entity.type
_entity.pdbx_description
1 polymer ?
#
loop_
_entity_poly.entity_id
_entity_poly.type
_entity_poly.pdbx_seq_one_letter_code
_entity_poly.pdbx_strand_id
1 'polypeptide(L)'
;MAAGVEAYDRERHLPRLAPVTPNQLADRSPEGQRRIVARLARALRAERNRGRAGHWTYDLNRHIGLRQALAAERRRLADLLAVRPKTHSPPEGGE
;
A
#
# COMPACT_ATOMS: atom_id res chain seq x y z
N MET A 1 -11.59 -13.00 2.88
CA MET A 1 -11.02 -13.12 1.52
C MET A 1 -9.51 -12.92 1.57
N ALA A 2 -8.74 -14.01 1.77
CA ALA A 2 -7.28 -13.98 1.71
C ALA A 2 -6.77 -14.02 0.25
N ALA A 3 -7.44 -14.78 -0.62
CA ALA A 3 -7.08 -14.97 -2.02
C ALA A 3 -6.87 -13.65 -2.81
N GLY A 4 -7.73 -12.64 -2.62
CA GLY A 4 -7.58 -11.35 -3.32
C GLY A 4 -6.44 -10.47 -2.80
N VAL A 5 -6.01 -10.68 -1.55
CA VAL A 5 -4.81 -10.02 -0.99
C VAL A 5 -3.55 -10.69 -1.54
N GLU A 6 -3.57 -12.01 -1.69
CA GLU A 6 -2.47 -12.80 -2.23
C GLU A 6 -2.31 -12.59 -3.74
N ALA A 7 -3.41 -12.46 -4.48
CA ALA A 7 -3.41 -12.16 -5.91
C ALA A 7 -3.13 -10.68 -6.24
N TYR A 8 -2.91 -9.83 -5.24
CA TYR A 8 -2.65 -8.41 -5.47
C TYR A 8 -1.27 -8.18 -6.08
N ASP A 9 -1.27 -7.85 -7.37
CA ASP A 9 -0.14 -7.27 -8.07
C ASP A 9 -0.15 -5.73 -7.98
N ARG A 10 0.91 -5.16 -7.38
CA ARG A 10 1.03 -3.71 -7.20
C ARG A 10 1.10 -2.95 -8.52
N GLU A 11 1.90 -3.42 -9.48
CA GLU A 11 2.16 -2.69 -10.72
C GLU A 11 0.94 -2.71 -11.63
N ARG A 12 0.22 -3.84 -11.62
CA ARG A 12 -1.00 -4.01 -12.41
C ARG A 12 -2.22 -3.34 -11.78
N HIS A 13 -2.42 -3.49 -10.47
CA HIS A 13 -3.68 -3.11 -9.85
C HIS A 13 -3.67 -1.69 -9.27
N LEU A 14 -2.55 -1.24 -8.70
CA LEU A 14 -2.52 0.04 -7.99
C LEU A 14 -2.87 1.25 -8.87
N PRO A 15 -2.41 1.38 -10.13
CA PRO A 15 -2.77 2.50 -11.01
C PRO A 15 -4.27 2.61 -11.28
N ARG A 16 -5.00 1.49 -11.24
CA ARG A 16 -6.47 1.45 -11.45
C ARG A 16 -7.25 1.88 -10.21
N LEU A 17 -6.66 1.67 -9.03
CA LEU A 17 -7.31 1.90 -7.73
C LEU A 17 -7.03 3.29 -7.15
N ALA A 18 -5.84 3.84 -7.39
CA ALA A 18 -5.45 5.15 -6.88
C ALA A 18 -4.48 5.84 -7.85
N PRO A 19 -4.51 7.19 -7.93
CA PRO A 19 -3.56 7.93 -8.75
C PRO A 19 -2.15 7.81 -8.15
N VAL A 20 -1.28 7.06 -8.83
CA VAL A 20 0.12 6.84 -8.47
C VAL A 20 1.00 7.09 -9.70
N THR A 21 2.17 7.69 -9.48
CA THR A 21 3.15 7.90 -10.56
C THR A 21 4.10 6.70 -10.68
N PRO A 22 4.76 6.50 -11.84
CA PRO A 22 5.79 5.47 -11.99
C PRO A 22 6.88 5.52 -10.92
N ASN A 23 7.35 6.71 -10.55
CA ASN A 23 8.38 6.88 -9.50
C ASN A 23 7.87 6.41 -8.13
N GLN A 24 6.59 6.65 -7.81
CA GLN A 24 5.97 6.15 -6.58
C GLN A 24 5.78 4.63 -6.59
N LEU A 25 5.55 4.05 -7.77
CA LEU A 25 5.49 2.60 -7.93
C LEU A 25 6.86 1.97 -7.75
N ALA A 26 7.92 2.58 -8.28
CA ALA A 26 9.30 2.10 -8.20
C ALA A 26 9.90 2.24 -6.80
N ASP A 27 9.41 3.17 -5.97
CA ASP A 27 9.89 3.37 -4.60
C ASP A 27 9.55 2.17 -3.69
N ARG A 28 10.59 1.38 -3.35
CA ARG A 28 10.53 0.22 -2.46
C ARG A 28 10.95 0.54 -1.02
N SER A 29 11.24 1.79 -0.70
CA SER A 29 11.59 2.20 0.67
C SER A 29 10.39 2.08 1.62
N PRO A 30 10.62 1.95 2.95
CA PRO A 30 9.55 2.04 3.95
C PRO A 30 8.75 3.34 3.84
N GLU A 31 9.40 4.47 3.51
CA GLU A 31 8.77 5.78 3.33
C GLU A 31 7.83 5.78 2.11
N GLY A 32 8.30 5.27 0.98
CA GLY A 32 7.49 5.08 -0.23
C GLY A 32 6.28 4.19 0.05
N GLN A 33 6.52 3.09 0.77
CA GLN A 33 5.48 2.17 1.18
C GLN A 33 4.41 2.84 2.07
N ARG A 34 4.82 3.63 3.07
CA ARG A 34 3.89 4.41 3.91
C ARG A 34 3.04 5.37 3.09
N ARG A 35 3.62 6.04 2.09
CA ARG A 35 2.89 6.96 1.20
C ARG A 35 1.81 6.24 0.40
N ILE A 36 2.10 5.03 -0.10
CA ILE A 36 1.13 4.21 -0.83
C ILE A 36 -0.01 3.76 0.09
N VAL A 37 0.30 3.25 1.28
CA VAL A 37 -0.70 2.86 2.29
C VAL A 37 -1.62 4.03 2.64
N ALA A 38 -1.06 5.23 2.88
CA ALA A 38 -1.84 6.41 3.20
C ALA A 38 -2.78 6.82 2.05
N ARG A 39 -2.30 6.73 0.80
CA ARG A 39 -3.09 7.05 -0.38
C ARG A 39 -4.24 6.06 -0.59
N LEU A 40 -4.00 4.76 -0.45
CA LEU A 40 -5.04 3.73 -0.51
C LEU A 40 -6.09 3.91 0.59
N ALA A 41 -5.66 4.24 1.82
CA ALA A 41 -6.59 4.51 2.92
C ALA A 41 -7.51 5.70 2.64
N ARG A 42 -6.97 6.79 2.06
CA ARG A 42 -7.77 7.96 1.64
C ARG A 42 -8.74 7.60 0.52
N ALA A 43 -8.29 6.88 -0.51
CA ALA A 43 -9.14 6.45 -1.61
C ALA A 43 -10.29 5.55 -1.12
N LEU A 44 -10.01 4.58 -0.24
CA LEU A 44 -11.03 3.72 0.36
C LEU A 44 -12.04 4.50 1.20
N ARG A 45 -11.59 5.51 1.95
CA ARG A 45 -12.49 6.37 2.73
C ARG A 45 -13.42 7.17 1.82
N ALA A 46 -12.87 7.74 0.73
CA ALA A 46 -13.68 8.46 -0.26
C ALA A 46 -14.72 7.53 -0.91
N GLU A 47 -14.32 6.31 -1.31
CA GLU A 47 -15.21 5.32 -1.91
C GLU A 47 -16.33 4.90 -0.95
N ARG A 48 -15.99 4.66 0.33
CA ARG A 48 -16.97 4.35 1.37
C ARG A 48 -17.95 5.50 1.58
N ASN A 49 -17.49 6.75 1.54
CA ASN A 49 -18.37 7.91 1.70
C ASN A 49 -19.35 8.03 0.51
N ARG A 50 -18.90 7.78 -0.72
CA ARG A 50 -19.79 7.73 -1.90
C ARG A 50 -20.87 6.67 -1.75
N GLY A 51 -20.49 5.45 -1.34
CA GLY A 51 -21.45 4.37 -1.11
C GLY A 51 -22.49 4.72 -0.03
N ARG A 52 -22.07 5.36 1.06
CA ARG A 52 -22.99 5.84 2.11
C ARG A 52 -23.93 6.95 1.65
N ALA A 53 -23.48 7.79 0.72
CA ALA A 53 -24.28 8.88 0.16
C ALA A 53 -25.20 8.43 -0.98
N GLY A 54 -25.18 7.14 -1.37
CA GLY A 54 -25.88 6.66 -2.56
C GLY A 54 -25.37 7.31 -3.84
N HIS A 55 -24.13 7.80 -3.84
CA HIS A 55 -23.58 8.55 -4.97
C HIS A 55 -23.37 7.62 -6.16
N TRP A 56 -23.80 8.04 -7.34
CA TRP A 56 -23.81 7.21 -8.56
C TRP A 56 -22.43 6.71 -9.01
N THR A 57 -21.34 7.40 -8.63
CA THR A 57 -19.96 6.95 -8.88
C THR A 57 -19.43 5.94 -7.88
N TYR A 58 -20.23 5.49 -6.91
CA TYR A 58 -19.82 4.42 -6.02
C TYR A 58 -19.62 3.13 -6.81
N ASP A 59 -18.45 2.52 -6.63
CA ASP A 59 -18.10 1.25 -7.28
C ASP A 59 -17.70 0.21 -6.21
N LEU A 60 -18.52 -0.85 -6.10
CA LEU A 60 -18.29 -1.96 -5.17
C LEU A 60 -17.01 -2.75 -5.51
N ASN A 61 -16.72 -2.96 -6.80
CA ASN A 61 -15.52 -3.66 -7.24
C ASN A 61 -14.27 -2.84 -6.90
N ARG A 62 -14.34 -1.53 -7.13
CA ARG A 62 -13.29 -0.59 -6.71
C ARG A 62 -13.12 -0.60 -5.19
N HIS A 63 -14.20 -0.64 -4.42
CA HIS A 63 -14.14 -0.74 -2.97
C HIS A 63 -13.42 -2.02 -2.51
N ILE A 64 -13.80 -3.17 -3.06
CA ILE A 64 -13.19 -4.47 -2.74
C ILE A 64 -11.69 -4.45 -3.11
N GLY A 65 -11.35 -3.96 -4.30
CA GLY A 65 -9.96 -3.83 -4.74
C GLY A 65 -9.14 -2.91 -3.83
N LEU A 66 -9.69 -1.76 -3.43
CA LEU A 66 -9.05 -0.84 -2.47
C LEU A 66 -8.81 -1.49 -1.11
N ARG A 67 -9.76 -2.29 -0.61
CA ARG A 67 -9.59 -3.05 0.64
C ARG A 67 -8.48 -4.09 0.54
N GLN A 68 -8.46 -4.86 -0.55
CA GLN A 68 -7.46 -5.91 -0.78
C GLN A 68 -6.06 -5.31 -0.93
N ALA A 69 -5.91 -4.27 -1.76
CA ALA A 69 -4.65 -3.56 -1.95
C ALA A 69 -4.14 -2.96 -0.64
N LEU A 70 -5.00 -2.29 0.14
CA LEU A 70 -4.59 -1.70 1.42
C LEU A 70 -4.11 -2.77 2.42
N ALA A 71 -4.76 -3.94 2.46
CA ALA A 71 -4.33 -5.03 3.32
C ALA A 71 -2.97 -5.58 2.88
N ALA A 72 -2.75 -5.80 1.58
CA ALA A 72 -1.48 -6.28 1.03
C ALA A 72 -0.33 -5.29 1.31
N GLU A 73 -0.55 -4.00 1.03
CA GLU A 73 0.49 -2.98 1.23
C GLU A 73 0.81 -2.73 2.71
N ARG A 74 -0.16 -2.95 3.62
CA ARG A 74 0.12 -2.93 5.07
C ARG A 74 0.99 -4.10 5.53
N ARG A 75 0.73 -5.31 5.02
CA ARG A 75 1.59 -6.48 5.29
C ARG A 75 3.01 -6.22 4.80
N ARG A 76 3.16 -5.78 3.54
CA ARG A 76 4.45 -5.40 2.97
C ARG A 76 5.18 -4.33 3.80
N LEU A 77 4.46 -3.33 4.32
CA LEU A 77 5.06 -2.33 5.21
C LEU A 77 5.54 -2.95 6.52
N ALA A 78 4.73 -3.80 7.15
CA ALA A 78 5.12 -4.49 8.37
C ALA A 78 6.38 -5.33 8.14
N ASP A 79 6.46 -6.07 7.04
CA ASP A 79 7.63 -6.87 6.66
C ASP A 79 8.88 -6.00 6.49
N LEU A 80 8.76 -4.89 5.75
CA LEU A 80 9.86 -3.92 5.56
C LEU A 80 10.36 -3.31 6.87
N LEU A 81 9.47 -3.10 7.85
CA LEU A 81 9.84 -2.55 9.15
C LEU A 81 10.39 -3.62 10.11
N ALA A 82 9.95 -4.89 9.95
CA ALA A 82 10.45 -6.02 10.70
C ALA A 82 11.87 -6.41 10.26
N VAL A 83 12.18 -6.27 8.97
CA VAL A 83 13.54 -6.37 8.43
C VAL A 83 14.31 -5.11 8.87
N ARG A 84 14.82 -5.11 10.10
CA ARG A 84 15.84 -4.14 10.52
C ARG A 84 17.04 -4.28 9.58
N PRO A 85 17.58 -3.22 8.97
CA PRO A 85 18.95 -3.29 8.48
C PRO A 85 19.83 -3.59 9.69
N LYS A 86 20.68 -4.62 9.59
CA LYS A 86 21.80 -4.76 10.54
C LYS A 86 22.58 -3.46 10.43
N THR A 87 22.53 -2.62 11.45
CA THR A 87 23.55 -1.60 11.65
C THR A 87 24.88 -2.34 11.61
N HIS A 88 25.68 -2.10 10.59
CA HIS A 88 27.10 -2.43 10.64
C HIS A 88 27.63 -1.64 11.83
N SER A 89 27.87 -2.30 12.97
CA SER A 89 28.69 -1.70 14.02
C SER A 89 30.03 -1.35 13.36
N PRO A 90 30.52 -0.11 13.45
CA PRO A 90 31.91 0.15 13.08
C PRO A 90 32.80 -0.79 13.90
N PRO A 91 33.91 -1.32 13.35
CA PRO A 91 34.83 -2.10 14.17
C PRO A 91 35.32 -1.20 15.31
N GLU A 92 34.96 -1.57 16.55
CA GLU A 92 35.62 -1.04 17.73
C GLU A 92 37.03 -1.63 17.76
N GLY A 93 38.04 -0.77 17.72
CA GLY A 93 39.42 -1.12 18.02
C GLY A 93 40.38 -1.09 16.83
N GLY A 94 41.35 -0.18 16.91
CA GLY A 94 42.51 -0.11 16.04
C GLY A 94 43.44 1.03 16.47
N GLU A 95 44.04 0.83 17.65
CA GLU A 95 45.33 1.38 18.18
C GLU A 95 45.67 2.87 18.01
#